data_AF-A0A968WJL5-F1
#
_entry.id   AF-A0A968WJL5-F1
#
_cell.length_a   1.000
_cell.length_b   1.000
_cell.length_c   1.000
_cell.angle_alpha   90.00
_cell.angle_beta   90.00
_cell.angle_gamma   90.00
#
_symmetry.space_group_name_H-M   'P 1'
#
loop_
_entity.id
_entity.type
_entity.pdbx_description
1 polymer ?
#
loop_
_entity_poly.entity_id
_entity_poly.type
_entity_poly.pdbx_seq_one_letter_code
_entity_poly.pdbx_strand_id
1 'polypeptide(L)'
;TLTWDDLPAQVNSARSLVNDLDVTITDTDGNVWMPWGLHTEADAQLLAMAATRQPDHLNNVEKITLLKPPAGNYTIRVSGYDVPSSTQAFFVTWTVDTLNQFQWLHPTGSDNFPYDGETTEYLRWKSTLTTNDGLLQYSTDNGLDWKDIHTSVNLEAGRYRWHAPDTFAVAQVRMVVAPRYTCPINSRFPNRSTCALALIVRIP
;
A
#
# COMPACT_ATOMS: atom_id res chain seq x y z
N THR A 1 2.50 10.01 10.68
CA THR A 1 2.10 9.86 12.08
C THR A 1 3.01 10.72 12.92
N LEU A 2 2.43 11.62 13.70
CA LEU A 2 3.09 12.37 14.77
C LEU A 2 2.98 11.55 16.06
N THR A 3 4.06 11.44 16.81
CA THR A 3 4.09 10.75 18.11
C THR A 3 5.02 11.49 19.06
N TRP A 4 4.67 11.53 20.34
CA TRP A 4 5.55 12.06 21.37
C TRP A 4 5.44 11.28 22.67
N ASP A 5 6.55 11.18 23.39
CA ASP A 5 6.54 10.71 24.77
C ASP A 5 6.05 11.85 25.65
N ASP A 6 4.78 11.78 26.06
CA ASP A 6 4.15 12.79 26.89
C ASP A 6 4.58 12.65 28.36
N LEU A 7 4.53 13.76 29.08
CA LEU A 7 4.81 13.76 30.51
C LEU A 7 3.70 13.00 31.26
N PRO A 8 4.02 12.37 32.41
CA PRO A 8 2.99 11.75 33.23
C PRO A 8 2.02 12.82 33.76
N ALA A 9 0.72 12.59 33.54
CA ALA A 9 -0.32 13.43 34.11
C ALA A 9 -0.31 13.40 35.64
N GLN A 10 -0.81 14.48 36.24
CA GLN A 10 -1.02 14.56 37.68
C GLN A 10 -2.05 13.52 38.13
N VAL A 11 -1.86 12.99 39.35
CA VAL A 11 -2.82 12.07 39.96
C VAL A 11 -4.20 12.74 40.04
N ASN A 12 -5.25 12.01 39.65
CA ASN A 12 -6.63 12.49 39.56
C ASN A 12 -6.89 13.55 38.47
N SER A 13 -6.00 13.73 37.49
CA SER A 13 -6.31 14.54 36.31
C SER A 13 -7.48 13.95 35.52
N ALA A 14 -8.36 14.81 35.02
CA ALA A 14 -9.47 14.41 34.16
C ALA A 14 -9.01 13.91 32.78
N ARG A 15 -7.78 14.29 32.36
CA ARG A 15 -7.15 13.85 31.11
C ARG A 15 -5.71 13.42 31.36
N SER A 16 -5.28 12.38 30.64
CA SER A 16 -3.90 11.87 30.68
C SER A 16 -2.93 12.66 29.83
N LEU A 17 -3.42 13.38 28.82
CA LEU A 17 -2.61 14.23 27.95
C LEU A 17 -2.20 15.51 28.70
N VAL A 18 -0.89 15.78 28.76
CA VAL A 18 -0.28 16.95 29.40
C VAL A 18 0.18 17.96 28.37
N ASN A 19 0.97 17.53 27.38
CA ASN A 19 1.37 18.37 26.27
C ASN A 19 0.56 17.99 25.03
N ASP A 20 -0.18 18.95 24.50
CA ASP A 20 -1.07 18.84 23.36
C ASP A 20 -0.38 19.42 22.12
N LEU A 21 -0.08 18.54 21.15
CA LEU A 21 0.54 18.88 19.88
C LEU A 21 -0.43 18.55 18.76
N ASP A 22 -0.67 19.51 17.87
CA ASP A 22 -1.46 19.33 16.66
C ASP A 22 -0.57 19.13 15.43
N VAL A 23 -0.95 18.21 14.55
CA VAL A 23 -0.39 18.06 13.20
C VAL A 23 -1.39 18.46 12.12
N THR A 24 -0.90 19.20 11.14
CA THR A 24 -1.62 19.44 9.88
C THR A 24 -0.74 19.17 8.69
N ILE A 25 -1.35 18.80 7.57
CA ILE A 25 -0.69 18.76 6.27
C ILE A 25 -1.34 19.82 5.38
N THR A 26 -0.53 20.59 4.65
CA THR A 26 -1.02 21.60 3.70
C THR A 26 -0.33 21.43 2.36
N ASP A 27 -1.09 21.50 1.26
CA ASP A 27 -0.52 21.52 -0.10
C ASP A 27 -0.24 22.95 -0.59
N THR A 28 0.28 23.09 -1.81
CA THR A 28 0.57 24.39 -2.43
C THR A 28 -0.69 25.19 -2.80
N ASP A 29 -1.84 24.54 -2.89
CA ASP A 29 -3.12 25.16 -3.22
C ASP A 29 -3.87 25.65 -1.97
N GLY A 30 -3.32 25.38 -0.78
CA GLY A 30 -3.88 25.78 0.51
C GLY A 30 -4.88 24.79 1.10
N ASN A 31 -5.02 23.60 0.52
CA ASN A 31 -5.84 22.54 1.12
C ASN A 31 -5.19 22.05 2.41
N VAL A 32 -5.98 21.90 3.48
CA VAL A 32 -5.50 21.48 4.80
C VAL A 32 -6.11 20.14 5.19
N TRP A 33 -5.27 19.20 5.64
CA TRP A 33 -5.69 17.93 6.21
C TRP A 33 -5.34 17.87 7.70
N MET A 34 -6.35 17.52 8.50
CA MET A 34 -6.27 17.27 9.94
C MET A 34 -6.09 15.77 10.24
N PRO A 35 -5.71 15.37 11.47
CA PRO A 35 -5.64 13.97 11.84
C PRO A 35 -7.03 13.31 11.82
N TRP A 36 -7.01 11.99 11.85
CA TRP A 36 -8.22 11.20 12.06
C TRP A 36 -8.54 11.18 13.55
N GLY A 37 -9.67 11.77 13.93
CA GLY A 37 -10.21 11.69 15.28
C GLY A 37 -11.41 10.74 15.34
N LEU A 38 -11.46 9.94 16.41
CA LEU A 38 -12.61 9.11 16.75
C LEU A 38 -13.64 9.90 17.54
N HIS A 39 -14.89 9.46 17.50
CA HIS A 39 -15.88 9.90 18.48
C HIS A 39 -15.52 9.33 19.86
N THR A 40 -15.48 10.17 20.87
CA THR A 40 -15.08 9.81 22.25
C THR A 40 -16.23 9.93 23.24
N GLU A 41 -17.40 10.37 22.78
CA GLU A 41 -18.61 10.49 23.56
C GLU A 41 -19.12 9.11 23.97
N ALA A 42 -19.72 9.01 25.16
CA ALA A 42 -20.31 7.79 25.68
C ALA A 42 -21.66 7.45 25.01
N ASP A 43 -21.64 7.32 23.68
CA ASP A 43 -22.79 7.00 22.83
C ASP A 43 -22.41 5.86 21.87
N ALA A 44 -23.16 4.76 21.94
CA ALA A 44 -22.84 3.55 21.18
C ALA A 44 -22.95 3.73 19.66
N GLN A 45 -23.81 4.65 19.18
CA GLN A 45 -23.95 4.91 17.75
C GLN A 45 -22.77 5.75 17.26
N LEU A 46 -22.36 6.78 18.00
CA LEU A 46 -21.20 7.62 17.65
C LEU A 46 -19.90 6.81 17.69
N LEU A 47 -19.72 5.96 18.70
CA LEU A 47 -18.55 5.08 18.81
C LEU A 47 -18.43 4.07 17.66
N ALA A 48 -19.54 3.78 16.96
CA ALA A 48 -19.55 2.90 15.79
C ALA A 48 -19.32 3.64 14.46
N MET A 49 -19.27 4.97 14.46
CA MET A 49 -19.05 5.76 13.24
C MET A 49 -17.58 5.73 12.80
N ALA A 50 -17.36 5.94 11.51
CA ALA A 50 -16.00 6.09 10.98
C ALA A 50 -15.34 7.36 11.52
N ALA A 51 -14.01 7.30 11.72
CA ALA A 51 -13.22 8.45 12.11
C ALA A 51 -13.39 9.60 11.10
N THR A 52 -13.39 10.83 11.60
CA THR A 52 -13.49 12.04 10.78
C THR A 52 -12.24 12.91 10.95
N ARG A 53 -12.09 13.92 10.09
CA ARG A 53 -10.97 14.86 10.13
C ARG A 53 -11.24 15.92 11.17
N GLN A 54 -10.44 15.94 12.24
CA GLN A 54 -10.58 16.89 13.34
C GLN A 54 -9.28 16.96 14.14
N PRO A 55 -9.02 18.04 14.91
CA PRO A 55 -7.95 18.06 15.91
C PRO A 55 -8.13 16.96 16.95
N ASP A 56 -7.03 16.42 17.49
CA ASP A 56 -7.05 15.37 18.52
C ASP A 56 -6.38 15.86 19.81
N HIS A 57 -7.20 16.27 20.77
CA HIS A 57 -6.76 16.76 22.08
C HIS A 57 -6.85 15.71 23.19
N LEU A 58 -6.77 14.42 22.82
CA LEU A 58 -6.83 13.29 23.75
C LEU A 58 -5.59 12.39 23.67
N ASN A 59 -5.03 12.20 22.48
CA ASN A 59 -3.96 11.24 22.24
C ASN A 59 -2.61 11.91 21.99
N ASN A 60 -1.53 11.25 22.44
CA ASN A 60 -0.16 11.63 22.12
C ASN A 60 0.37 11.02 20.79
N VAL A 61 -0.57 10.58 19.95
CA VAL A 61 -0.32 9.95 18.66
C VAL A 61 -1.37 10.44 17.69
N GLU A 62 -0.95 11.20 16.69
CA GLU A 62 -1.84 11.75 15.66
C GLU A 62 -1.50 11.20 14.28
N LYS A 63 -2.54 10.82 13.52
CA LYS A 63 -2.37 10.18 12.20
C LYS A 63 -3.16 10.89 11.11
N ILE A 64 -2.44 11.32 10.09
CA ILE A 64 -2.98 11.80 8.81
C ILE A 64 -2.63 10.77 7.72
N THR A 65 -3.60 10.43 6.88
CA THR A 65 -3.37 9.62 5.65
C THR A 65 -3.99 10.33 4.45
N LEU A 66 -3.29 10.42 3.33
CA LEU A 66 -3.86 10.99 2.11
C LEU A 66 -3.99 9.86 1.09
N LEU A 67 -5.20 9.59 0.63
CA LEU A 67 -5.44 8.58 -0.40
C LEU A 67 -5.30 9.24 -1.78
N LYS A 68 -4.34 8.76 -2.58
CA LYS A 68 -4.05 9.26 -3.93
C LYS A 68 -3.95 10.81 -3.98
N PRO A 69 -3.12 11.44 -3.13
CA PRO A 69 -2.94 12.89 -3.16
C PRO A 69 -2.43 13.37 -4.53
N PRO A 70 -2.82 14.56 -4.99
CA PRO A 70 -2.20 15.20 -6.14
C PRO A 70 -0.67 15.27 -6.01
N ALA A 71 0.04 15.20 -7.14
CA ALA A 71 1.48 15.40 -7.13
C ALA A 71 1.78 16.86 -6.78
N GLY A 72 2.67 17.08 -5.82
CA GLY A 72 3.01 18.43 -5.38
C GLY A 72 3.84 18.42 -4.10
N ASN A 73 4.16 19.63 -3.65
CA ASN A 73 4.84 19.82 -2.37
C ASN A 73 3.80 19.88 -1.25
N TYR A 74 4.09 19.17 -0.16
CA TYR A 74 3.28 19.17 1.04
C TYR A 74 4.11 19.67 2.21
N THR A 75 3.51 20.53 3.03
CA THR A 75 4.09 20.99 4.30
C THR A 75 3.43 20.24 5.44
N ILE A 76 4.21 19.52 6.23
CA ILE A 76 3.77 18.98 7.52
C ILE A 76 4.06 20.04 8.58
N ARG A 77 3.02 20.53 9.26
CA ARG A 77 3.15 21.49 10.35
C ARG A 77 2.78 20.82 11.66
N VAL A 78 3.68 20.92 12.64
CA VAL A 78 3.43 20.53 14.04
C VAL A 78 3.38 21.82 14.86
N SER A 79 2.34 21.96 15.69
CA SER A 79 2.16 23.11 16.58
C SER A 79 1.86 22.63 17.99
N GLY A 80 2.39 23.32 19.01
CA GLY A 80 1.94 23.13 20.39
C GLY A 80 0.63 23.87 20.60
N TYR A 81 -0.46 23.12 20.79
CA TYR A 81 -1.76 23.67 21.13
C TYR A 81 -1.79 24.12 22.59
N ASP A 82 -1.32 23.23 23.48
CA ASP A 82 -1.13 23.50 24.91
C ASP A 82 0.11 22.75 25.39
N VAL A 83 1.21 23.46 25.69
CA VAL A 83 2.48 22.85 26.11
C VAL A 83 2.97 23.50 27.41
N PRO A 84 2.39 23.11 28.57
CA PRO A 84 2.75 23.69 29.87
C PRO A 84 4.21 23.44 30.27
N SER A 85 4.82 22.39 29.72
CA SER A 85 6.20 21.96 30.02
C SER A 85 7.30 22.84 29.40
N SER A 86 6.95 23.97 28.77
CA SER A 86 7.80 24.86 27.96
C SER A 86 8.30 24.27 26.63
N THR A 87 8.66 22.98 26.59
CA THR A 87 9.09 22.28 25.36
C THR A 87 8.64 20.82 25.37
N GLN A 88 8.18 20.32 24.22
CA GLN A 88 7.89 18.90 24.01
C GLN A 88 8.64 18.42 22.77
N ALA A 89 9.47 17.39 22.91
CA ALA A 89 10.09 16.71 21.79
C ALA A 89 9.06 15.81 21.09
N PHE A 90 9.17 15.66 19.77
CA PHE A 90 8.25 14.84 18.99
C PHE A 90 8.96 14.15 17.82
N PHE A 91 8.31 13.14 17.28
CA PHE A 91 8.76 12.42 16.10
C PHE A 91 7.67 12.39 15.04
N VAL A 92 8.06 12.57 13.78
CA VAL A 92 7.18 12.40 12.63
C VAL A 92 7.71 11.25 11.78
N THR A 93 6.87 10.23 11.62
CA THR A 93 7.12 9.12 10.68
C THR A 93 6.16 9.23 9.51
N TRP A 94 6.64 8.94 8.31
CA TRP A 94 5.82 8.99 7.11
C TRP A 94 6.23 7.89 6.14
N THR A 95 5.27 7.43 5.36
CA THR A 95 5.47 6.48 4.27
C THR A 95 4.68 6.96 3.07
N VAL A 96 5.21 6.68 1.88
CA VAL A 96 4.52 6.94 0.61
C VAL A 96 4.53 5.66 -0.20
N ASP A 97 3.38 5.35 -0.79
CA ASP A 97 3.30 4.37 -1.86
C ASP A 97 3.27 5.13 -3.18
N THR A 98 4.26 4.90 -4.03
CA THR A 98 4.29 5.50 -5.36
C THR A 98 3.25 4.83 -6.26
N LEU A 99 2.53 5.63 -7.04
CA LEU A 99 1.62 5.14 -8.07
C LEU A 99 2.38 4.42 -9.20
N ASN A 100 1.63 3.64 -9.96
CA ASN A 100 2.11 2.99 -11.19
C ASN A 100 3.25 1.99 -10.98
N GLN A 101 3.25 1.29 -9.85
CA GLN A 101 4.14 0.16 -9.62
C GLN A 101 3.39 -1.16 -9.73
N PHE A 102 4.11 -2.17 -10.22
CA PHE A 102 3.67 -3.55 -10.20
C PHE A 102 4.87 -4.43 -9.83
N GLN A 103 4.65 -5.36 -8.92
CA GLN A 103 5.67 -6.29 -8.45
C GLN A 103 5.07 -7.69 -8.32
N TRP A 104 5.76 -8.68 -8.88
CA TRP A 104 5.46 -10.09 -8.63
C TRP A 104 5.95 -10.50 -7.24
N LEU A 105 5.11 -11.22 -6.51
CA LEU A 105 5.41 -11.77 -5.19
C LEU A 105 5.58 -13.28 -5.22
N HIS A 106 4.85 -13.96 -6.10
CA HIS A 106 4.98 -15.40 -6.31
C HIS A 106 4.38 -15.80 -7.68
N PRO A 107 5.03 -16.71 -8.43
CA PRO A 107 6.37 -17.22 -8.22
C PRO A 107 7.46 -16.15 -8.44
N THR A 108 8.70 -16.45 -8.04
CA THR A 108 9.88 -15.59 -8.05
C THR A 108 11.07 -16.30 -8.70
N GLY A 109 11.20 -16.24 -10.03
CA GLY A 109 12.41 -16.60 -10.79
C GLY A 109 12.81 -18.08 -10.85
N SER A 110 12.95 -18.73 -9.69
CA SER A 110 13.45 -20.08 -9.48
C SER A 110 12.43 -21.02 -8.83
N ASP A 111 11.22 -20.55 -8.58
CA ASP A 111 10.16 -21.35 -7.95
C ASP A 111 9.60 -22.35 -8.94
N ASN A 112 9.51 -23.63 -8.53
CA ASN A 112 8.69 -24.61 -9.21
C ASN A 112 7.22 -24.21 -9.04
N PHE A 113 6.42 -24.36 -10.09
CA PHE A 113 5.02 -23.97 -10.06
C PHE A 113 4.21 -24.95 -10.91
N PRO A 114 3.14 -25.56 -10.38
CA PRO A 114 2.78 -25.62 -8.96
C PRO A 114 3.73 -26.52 -8.12
N TYR A 115 3.82 -26.31 -6.81
CA TYR A 115 4.65 -27.13 -5.91
C TYR A 115 4.08 -28.56 -5.73
N ASP A 116 4.97 -29.56 -5.63
CA ASP A 116 4.69 -30.93 -5.13
C ASP A 116 3.58 -31.72 -5.84
N GLY A 117 3.57 -31.74 -7.18
CA GLY A 117 2.61 -32.59 -7.92
C GLY A 117 1.20 -32.01 -8.02
N GLU A 118 0.97 -30.83 -7.45
CA GLU A 118 -0.29 -30.12 -7.59
C GLU A 118 -0.54 -29.70 -9.04
N THR A 119 -1.77 -29.32 -9.35
CA THR A 119 -2.12 -28.75 -10.67
C THR A 119 -2.56 -27.30 -10.57
N THR A 120 -2.71 -26.77 -9.35
CA THR A 120 -3.32 -25.47 -9.12
C THR A 120 -2.63 -24.69 -8.01
N GLU A 121 -2.13 -23.50 -8.31
CA GLU A 121 -1.48 -22.64 -7.31
C GLU A 121 -1.78 -21.14 -7.55
N TYR A 122 -1.45 -20.29 -6.57
CA TYR A 122 -1.64 -18.85 -6.65
C TYR A 122 -0.45 -18.14 -7.29
N LEU A 123 -0.74 -17.42 -8.36
CA LEU A 123 0.05 -16.28 -8.81
C LEU A 123 -0.25 -15.11 -7.86
N ARG A 124 0.77 -14.38 -7.39
CA ARG A 124 0.63 -13.28 -6.43
C ARG A 124 1.45 -12.07 -6.87
N TRP A 125 0.89 -10.88 -6.66
CA TRP A 125 1.51 -9.60 -7.00
C TRP A 125 1.08 -8.49 -6.04
N LYS A 126 1.84 -7.40 -6.05
CA LYS A 126 1.47 -6.10 -5.48
C LYS A 126 1.34 -5.11 -6.63
N SER A 127 0.24 -4.34 -6.65
CA SER A 127 -0.03 -3.34 -7.68
C SER A 127 -0.45 -2.01 -7.03
N THR A 128 0.12 -0.91 -7.51
CA THR A 128 -0.35 0.47 -7.28
C THR A 128 -0.73 1.15 -8.61
N LEU A 129 -0.97 0.35 -9.65
CA LEU A 129 -1.51 0.83 -10.92
C LEU A 129 -2.91 1.42 -10.70
N THR A 130 -3.26 2.44 -11.48
CA THR A 130 -4.58 3.09 -11.41
C THR A 130 -5.69 2.31 -12.12
N THR A 131 -5.30 1.31 -12.90
CA THR A 131 -6.17 0.42 -13.66
C THR A 131 -6.48 -0.81 -12.83
N ASN A 132 -7.74 -1.22 -12.86
CA ASN A 132 -8.20 -2.29 -11.98
C ASN A 132 -8.00 -3.68 -12.58
N ASP A 133 -7.95 -3.81 -13.91
CA ASP A 133 -7.89 -5.10 -14.59
C ASP A 133 -6.63 -5.30 -15.43
N GLY A 134 -6.16 -6.54 -15.51
CA GLY A 134 -5.03 -6.93 -16.34
C GLY A 134 -5.24 -8.28 -17.05
N LEU A 135 -4.65 -8.41 -18.24
CA LEU A 135 -4.56 -9.66 -18.99
C LEU A 135 -3.36 -10.47 -18.48
N LEU A 136 -3.64 -11.68 -18.00
CA LEU A 136 -2.64 -12.60 -17.44
C LEU A 136 -2.30 -13.67 -18.47
N GLN A 137 -1.01 -13.83 -18.77
CA GLN A 137 -0.53 -14.74 -19.81
C GLN A 137 0.71 -15.51 -19.36
N TYR A 138 0.93 -16.67 -19.96
CA TYR A 138 2.15 -17.45 -19.82
C TYR A 138 2.77 -17.81 -21.17
N SER A 139 4.06 -18.11 -21.15
CA SER A 139 4.82 -18.56 -22.32
C SER A 139 5.77 -19.67 -21.89
N THR A 140 5.88 -20.73 -22.69
CA THR A 140 6.82 -21.85 -22.47
C THR A 140 7.97 -21.85 -23.48
N ASP A 141 8.07 -20.83 -24.33
CA ASP A 141 9.02 -20.72 -25.43
C ASP A 141 9.86 -19.44 -25.34
N ASN A 142 10.20 -19.06 -24.10
CA ASN A 142 10.99 -17.86 -23.79
C ASN A 142 10.36 -16.55 -24.31
N GLY A 143 9.04 -16.48 -24.29
CA GLY A 143 8.28 -15.26 -24.58
C GLY A 143 8.00 -15.03 -26.06
N LEU A 144 8.18 -16.04 -26.93
CA LEU A 144 7.88 -15.95 -28.36
C LEU A 144 6.36 -16.06 -28.60
N ASP A 145 5.70 -17.03 -27.98
CA ASP A 145 4.25 -17.20 -27.95
C ASP A 145 3.70 -17.04 -26.53
N TRP A 146 2.56 -16.34 -26.42
CA TRP A 146 1.91 -16.05 -25.14
C TRP A 146 0.48 -16.56 -25.16
N LYS A 147 0.18 -17.46 -24.23
CA LYS A 147 -1.13 -18.06 -24.03
C LYS A 147 -1.85 -17.37 -22.88
N ASP A 148 -3.14 -17.12 -23.07
CA ASP A 148 -3.97 -16.48 -22.04
C ASP A 148 -4.22 -17.44 -20.87
N ILE A 149 -3.94 -16.98 -19.66
CA ILE A 149 -4.42 -17.59 -18.42
C ILE A 149 -5.83 -17.04 -18.14
N HIS A 150 -5.96 -15.72 -18.20
CA HIS A 150 -7.22 -15.03 -17.95
C HIS A 150 -7.18 -13.63 -18.57
N THR A 151 -8.29 -13.22 -19.19
CA THR A 151 -8.33 -12.00 -20.01
C THR A 151 -8.56 -10.71 -19.22
N SER A 152 -9.09 -10.80 -17.99
CA SER A 152 -9.37 -9.63 -17.14
C SER A 152 -9.30 -9.97 -15.64
N VAL A 153 -8.11 -9.93 -15.06
CA VAL A 153 -7.86 -10.20 -13.64
C VAL A 153 -7.87 -8.91 -12.84
N ASN A 154 -8.65 -8.88 -11.75
CA ASN A 154 -8.65 -7.76 -10.80
C ASN A 154 -7.28 -7.66 -10.11
N LEU A 155 -6.56 -6.58 -10.38
CA LEU A 155 -5.24 -6.29 -9.86
C LEU A 155 -5.24 -5.96 -8.36
N GLU A 156 -6.33 -5.43 -7.81
CA GLU A 156 -6.49 -5.16 -6.37
C GLU A 156 -6.59 -6.47 -5.56
N ALA A 157 -7.01 -7.57 -6.18
CA ALA A 157 -7.06 -8.87 -5.52
C ALA A 157 -5.66 -9.37 -5.11
N GLY A 158 -4.60 -8.89 -5.79
CA GLY A 158 -3.20 -9.24 -5.50
C GLY A 158 -2.84 -10.71 -5.75
N ARG A 159 -3.78 -11.51 -6.28
CA ARG A 159 -3.59 -12.93 -6.56
C ARG A 159 -4.57 -13.49 -7.59
N TYR A 160 -4.17 -14.55 -8.27
CA TYR A 160 -5.02 -15.35 -9.16
C TYR A 160 -4.72 -16.83 -8.96
N ARG A 161 -5.75 -17.66 -8.79
CA ARG A 161 -5.60 -19.12 -8.69
C ARG A 161 -5.55 -19.70 -10.09
N TRP A 162 -4.38 -20.20 -10.50
CA TRP A 162 -4.15 -20.71 -11.84
C TRP A 162 -4.05 -22.24 -11.83
N HIS A 163 -4.85 -22.90 -12.67
CA HIS A 163 -4.69 -24.30 -13.02
C HIS A 163 -3.67 -24.40 -14.17
N ALA A 164 -2.45 -24.81 -13.86
CA ALA A 164 -1.36 -24.87 -14.83
C ALA A 164 -1.57 -26.06 -15.79
N PRO A 165 -1.22 -25.92 -17.09
CA PRO A 165 -1.23 -27.05 -18.02
C PRO A 165 -0.26 -28.15 -17.59
N ASP A 166 -0.56 -29.40 -17.93
CA ASP A 166 0.31 -30.56 -17.69
C ASP A 166 1.49 -30.57 -18.70
N THR A 167 2.60 -29.89 -18.38
CA THR A 167 3.77 -29.75 -19.28
C THR A 167 5.07 -29.40 -18.56
N PHE A 168 6.10 -30.27 -18.56
CA PHE A 168 7.41 -29.95 -17.97
C PHE A 168 8.21 -28.94 -18.83
N ALA A 169 8.16 -27.64 -18.53
CA ALA A 169 8.92 -26.59 -19.24
C ALA A 169 9.09 -25.29 -18.44
N VAL A 170 10.27 -24.66 -18.55
CA VAL A 170 10.49 -23.30 -18.02
C VAL A 170 9.47 -22.34 -18.65
N ALA A 171 8.62 -21.73 -17.82
CA ALA A 171 7.61 -20.79 -18.30
C ALA A 171 7.79 -19.38 -17.74
N GLN A 172 7.49 -18.39 -18.57
CA GLN A 172 7.40 -16.99 -18.16
C GLN A 172 5.94 -16.63 -17.93
N VAL A 173 5.68 -15.78 -16.94
CA VAL A 173 4.34 -15.24 -16.68
C VAL A 173 4.42 -13.73 -16.79
N ARG A 174 3.42 -13.12 -17.42
CA ARG A 174 3.33 -11.66 -17.53
C ARG A 174 1.94 -11.16 -17.23
N MET A 175 1.91 -9.94 -16.70
CA MET A 175 0.69 -9.14 -16.55
C MET A 175 0.74 -8.02 -17.59
N VAL A 176 -0.27 -7.98 -18.45
CA VAL A 176 -0.46 -6.94 -19.47
C VAL A 176 -1.59 -6.02 -19.00
N VAL A 177 -1.28 -4.73 -18.85
CA VAL A 177 -2.20 -3.74 -18.32
C VAL A 177 -2.23 -2.54 -19.28
N ALA A 178 -3.41 -1.97 -19.50
CA ALA A 178 -3.60 -0.78 -20.33
C ALA A 178 -3.95 0.43 -19.44
N PRO A 179 -3.39 1.64 -19.67
CA PRO A 179 -2.36 1.97 -20.66
C PRO A 179 -0.97 1.43 -20.27
N ARG A 180 -0.02 1.54 -21.20
CA ARG A 180 1.32 0.95 -21.11
C ARG A 180 2.14 1.54 -19.94
N TYR A 181 2.21 0.87 -18.79
CA TYR A 181 3.06 1.27 -17.65
C TYR A 181 4.49 0.70 -17.74
N THR A 182 5.47 1.44 -17.24
CA THR A 182 6.88 1.01 -17.13
C THR A 182 7.11 0.31 -15.79
N CYS A 183 7.48 -0.98 -15.83
CA CYS A 183 7.87 -1.70 -14.61
C CYS A 183 9.19 -1.17 -14.03
N PRO A 184 9.36 -1.07 -12.70
CA PRO A 184 10.64 -0.74 -12.09
C PRO A 184 11.72 -1.78 -12.44
N ILE A 185 12.97 -1.30 -12.56
CA ILE A 185 14.16 -1.92 -13.18
C ILE A 185 14.59 -3.30 -12.58
N ASN A 186 13.95 -3.79 -11.52
CA ASN A 186 14.27 -5.10 -10.91
C ASN A 186 13.62 -6.31 -11.62
N SER A 187 12.78 -6.11 -12.64
CA SER A 187 12.47 -7.17 -13.60
C SER A 187 13.51 -7.14 -14.72
N ARG A 188 13.99 -8.31 -15.17
CA ARG A 188 15.05 -8.50 -16.18
C ARG A 188 14.76 -7.90 -17.58
N PHE A 189 13.74 -7.05 -17.74
CA PHE A 189 13.29 -6.54 -19.02
C PHE A 189 13.03 -5.02 -18.96
N PRO A 190 14.05 -4.18 -19.24
CA PRO A 190 13.84 -2.75 -19.40
C PRO A 190 13.14 -2.49 -20.74
N ASN A 191 12.14 -1.60 -20.76
CA ASN A 191 11.49 -1.02 -21.94
C ASN A 191 10.39 -1.80 -22.67
N ARG A 192 9.46 -2.46 -21.98
CA ARG A 192 8.15 -2.75 -22.58
C ARG A 192 7.01 -2.51 -21.61
N SER A 193 5.87 -2.20 -22.19
CA SER A 193 4.54 -1.91 -21.64
C SER A 193 3.90 -3.03 -20.81
N THR A 194 4.73 -3.93 -20.30
CA THR A 194 4.38 -5.27 -19.85
C THR A 194 5.33 -5.60 -18.71
N CYS A 195 4.78 -5.80 -17.52
CA CYS A 195 5.53 -6.33 -16.39
C CYS A 195 5.61 -7.85 -16.56
N ALA A 196 6.68 -8.31 -17.20
CA ALA A 196 6.98 -9.73 -17.38
C ALA A 196 7.98 -10.21 -16.33
N LEU A 197 7.77 -11.41 -15.80
CA LEU A 197 8.73 -12.11 -14.96
C LEU A 197 9.06 -13.48 -15.60
N ALA A 198 10.35 -13.80 -15.66
CA ALA A 198 10.82 -15.12 -16.05
C ALA A 198 10.88 -16.03 -14.83
N LEU A 199 10.36 -17.24 -14.93
CA LEU A 199 10.23 -18.20 -13.83
C LEU A 199 10.64 -19.60 -14.33
N ILE A 200 11.10 -20.48 -13.46
CA ILE A 200 11.34 -21.89 -13.79
C ILE A 200 10.13 -22.69 -13.38
N VAL A 201 9.15 -22.77 -14.27
CA VAL A 201 8.00 -23.64 -14.05
C VAL A 201 8.45 -25.10 -14.24
N ARG A 202 8.82 -25.80 -13.16
CA ARG A 202 8.80 -27.27 -13.19
C ARG A 202 7.38 -27.71 -12.91
N ILE A 203 6.66 -28.05 -13.96
CA ILE A 203 5.40 -28.77 -13.86
C ILE A 203 5.80 -30.25 -13.77
N PRO A 204 5.55 -30.93 -12.64
CA PRO A 204 5.83 -32.37 -12.53
C PRO A 204 5.10 -33.18 -13.59
#